data_AF-A0A0B1T728-F1
#
_entry.id   AF-A0A0B1T728-F1
#
_cell.length_a   1.000
_cell.length_b   1.000
_cell.length_c   1.000
_cell.angle_alpha   90.00
_cell.angle_beta   90.00
_cell.angle_gamma   90.00
#
_symmetry.space_group_name_H-M   'P 1'
#
loop_
_entity.id
_entity.type
_entity.pdbx_description
1 polymer ?
#
loop_
_entity_poly.entity_id
_entity_poly.type
_entity_poly.pdbx_seq_one_letter_code
_entity_poly.pdbx_strand_id
1 'polypeptide(L)'
;MSTLRGSGSDLVQRLNAISEVEKSIGNLLRHAQTCISELSKEKQISKTKMEESSQAFKKTLMQVEKELSEQMLYLSNVCVGSAHQGSTFASQQNIALAEAAELDLHRELNSIMEKHFGDTDMLE
;
A
#
# COMPACT_ATOMS: atom_id res chain seq x y z
N MET A 1 -15.94 13.91 6.76
CA MET A 1 -15.70 13.50 5.36
C MET A 1 -14.31 12.88 5.30
N SER A 2 -14.21 11.59 5.55
CA SER A 2 -12.97 10.81 5.49
C SER A 2 -12.82 10.25 4.08
N THR A 3 -11.67 10.54 3.48
CA THR A 3 -11.29 10.23 2.10
C THR A 3 -11.21 8.72 1.87
N LEU A 4 -12.31 8.15 1.39
CA LEU A 4 -12.34 6.87 0.70
C LEU A 4 -11.80 7.10 -0.72
N ARG A 5 -10.92 6.21 -1.22
CA ARG A 5 -10.31 6.17 -2.58
C ARG A 5 -8.89 6.78 -2.68
N GLY A 6 -7.91 6.08 -2.11
CA GLY A 6 -6.47 6.26 -2.42
C GLY A 6 -5.63 4.98 -2.28
N SER A 7 -6.14 3.97 -1.59
CA SER A 7 -5.35 2.86 -1.03
C SER A 7 -4.63 1.97 -2.04
N GLY A 8 -5.13 1.84 -3.28
CA GLY A 8 -4.48 0.99 -4.30
C GLY A 8 -3.30 1.67 -5.00
N SER A 9 -3.46 2.94 -5.36
CA SER A 9 -2.40 3.72 -6.02
C SER A 9 -1.22 3.98 -5.07
N ASP A 10 -1.51 4.29 -3.81
CA ASP A 10 -0.49 4.58 -2.81
C ASP A 10 0.33 3.34 -2.44
N LEU A 11 -0.31 2.17 -2.38
CA LEU A 11 0.39 0.89 -2.17
C LEU A 11 1.33 0.56 -3.32
N VAL A 12 0.86 0.70 -4.56
CA VAL A 12 1.68 0.46 -5.76
C VAL A 12 2.88 1.42 -5.80
N GLN A 13 2.67 2.70 -5.50
CA GLN A 13 3.77 3.67 -5.41
C GLN A 13 4.80 3.29 -4.33
N ARG A 14 4.36 2.77 -3.18
CA ARG A 14 5.27 2.32 -2.11
C ARG A 14 6.02 1.05 -2.45
N LEU A 15 5.37 0.08 -3.08
CA LEU A 15 6.04 -1.12 -3.59
C LEU A 15 7.10 -0.74 -4.64
N ASN A 16 6.79 0.21 -5.52
CA ASN A 16 7.76 0.75 -6.47
C ASN A 16 8.93 1.44 -5.75
N ALA A 17 8.66 2.25 -4.71
CA ALA A 17 9.72 2.87 -3.91
C ALA A 17 10.65 1.82 -3.27
N ILE A 18 10.12 0.73 -2.72
CA ILE A 18 10.92 -0.38 -2.18
C ILE A 18 11.75 -1.05 -3.28
N SER A 19 11.19 -1.25 -4.49
CA SER A 19 11.95 -1.78 -5.62
C SER A 19 13.10 -0.85 -6.05
N GLU A 20 12.89 0.47 -5.99
CA GLU A 20 13.97 1.45 -6.24
C GLU A 20 15.05 1.42 -5.14
N VAL A 21 14.67 1.17 -3.89
CA VAL A 21 15.63 0.93 -2.80
C VAL A 21 16.49 -0.30 -3.09
N GLU A 22 15.91 -1.41 -3.55
CA GLU A 22 16.68 -2.61 -3.94
C GLU A 22 17.69 -2.32 -5.07
N LYS A 23 17.27 -1.56 -6.09
CA LYS A 23 18.18 -1.12 -7.17
C LYS A 23 19.31 -0.25 -6.62
N SER A 24 19.00 0.64 -5.68
CA SER A 24 19.97 1.52 -5.03
C SER A 24 20.97 0.74 -4.18
N ILE A 25 20.54 -0.33 -3.50
CA ILE A 25 21.43 -1.27 -2.80
C ILE A 25 22.38 -1.96 -3.80
N GLY A 26 21.88 -2.37 -4.97
CA GLY A 26 22.72 -2.91 -6.04
C GLY A 26 23.80 -1.93 -6.50
N ASN A 27 23.46 -0.64 -6.64
CA ASN A 27 24.41 0.40 -6.98
C ASN A 27 25.42 0.67 -5.86
N LEU A 28 24.97 0.66 -4.60
CA LEU A 28 25.84 0.77 -3.42
C LEU A 28 26.92 -0.32 -3.41
N LEU A 29 26.53 -1.57 -3.66
CA LEU A 29 27.47 -2.69 -3.74
C LEU A 29 28.47 -2.51 -4.89
N ARG A 30 28.04 -2.00 -6.05
CA ARG A 30 28.95 -1.69 -7.16
C ARG A 30 29.96 -0.58 -6.82
N HIS A 31 29.54 0.46 -6.11
CA HIS A 31 30.45 1.52 -5.66
C HIS A 31 31.48 0.97 -4.66
N ALA A 32 31.04 0.12 -3.73
CA ALA A 32 31.93 -0.56 -2.78
C ALA A 32 32.93 -1.47 -3.50
N GLN A 33 32.46 -2.29 -4.45
CA GLN A 33 33.31 -3.15 -5.27
C GLN A 33 34.36 -2.34 -6.04
N THR A 34 33.97 -1.19 -6.60
CA THR A 34 34.90 -0.30 -7.30
C THR A 34 35.98 0.22 -6.35
N CYS A 35 35.61 0.70 -5.16
CA CYS A 35 36.58 1.13 -4.16
C CYS A 35 37.56 0.01 -3.77
N ILE A 36 37.06 -1.19 -3.50
CA ILE A 36 37.88 -2.35 -3.13
C ILE A 36 38.82 -2.75 -4.28
N SER A 37 38.31 -2.80 -5.51
CA SER A 37 39.09 -3.17 -6.69
C SER A 37 40.16 -2.13 -7.05
N GLU A 38 39.96 -0.86 -6.71
CA GLU A 38 40.99 0.17 -6.89
C GLU A 38 42.07 0.08 -5.81
N LEU A 39 41.68 -0.21 -4.55
CA LEU A 39 42.62 -0.44 -3.46
C LEU A 39 43.50 -1.68 -3.66
N SER A 40 43.04 -2.67 -4.42
CA SER A 40 43.81 -3.89 -4.72
C SER A 40 44.80 -3.74 -5.88
N LYS A 41 44.80 -2.61 -6.61
CA LYS A 41 45.73 -2.36 -7.73
C LYS A 41 47.05 -1.76 -7.25
N GLU A 42 48.15 -2.31 -7.77
CA GLU A 42 49.52 -1.95 -7.40
C GLU A 42 49.95 -0.54 -7.85
N LYS A 43 49.32 -0.01 -8.91
CA LYS A 43 49.32 1.42 -9.26
C LYS A 43 47.94 2.00 -8.97
N GLN A 44 47.84 2.82 -7.92
CA GLN A 44 46.62 3.55 -7.62
C GLN A 44 46.20 4.42 -8.81
N ILE A 45 44.95 4.30 -9.27
CA ILE A 45 44.34 5.34 -10.10
C ILE A 45 44.23 6.60 -9.24
N SER A 46 44.39 7.78 -9.88
CA SER A 46 44.31 9.12 -9.29
C SER A 46 43.37 9.19 -8.06
N LYS A 47 43.92 9.66 -6.94
CA LYS A 47 43.24 9.90 -5.65
C LYS A 47 41.81 10.42 -5.81
N THR A 48 41.59 11.31 -6.79
CA THR A 48 40.29 11.90 -7.14
C THR A 48 39.21 10.86 -7.42
N LYS A 49 39.49 9.82 -8.22
CA LYS A 49 38.48 8.83 -8.62
C LYS A 49 38.04 7.94 -7.44
N MET A 50 38.96 7.68 -6.51
CA MET A 50 38.66 6.94 -5.29
C MET A 50 37.80 7.79 -4.32
N GLU A 51 38.12 9.08 -4.20
CA GLU A 51 37.32 10.04 -3.43
C GLU A 51 35.89 10.12 -3.98
N GLU A 52 35.73 10.22 -5.31
CA GLU A 52 34.43 10.24 -5.98
C GLU A 52 33.61 8.97 -5.72
N SER A 53 34.23 7.78 -5.87
CA SER A 53 33.53 6.50 -5.66
C SER A 53 33.14 6.30 -4.19
N SER A 54 33.97 6.76 -3.24
CA SER A 54 33.67 6.76 -1.80
C SER A 54 32.53 7.72 -1.44
N GLN A 55 32.52 8.92 -2.02
CA GLN A 55 31.43 9.87 -1.84
C GLN A 55 30.11 9.34 -2.44
N ALA A 56 30.16 8.75 -3.63
CA ALA A 56 28.99 8.12 -4.25
C ALA A 56 28.43 6.99 -3.36
N PHE A 57 29.29 6.10 -2.87
CA PHE A 57 28.90 5.05 -1.92
C PHE A 57 28.18 5.62 -0.68
N LYS A 58 28.79 6.62 -0.01
CA LYS A 58 28.20 7.25 1.18
C LYS A 58 26.84 7.90 0.87
N LYS A 59 26.74 8.59 -0.25
CA LYS A 59 25.50 9.24 -0.68
C LYS A 59 24.39 8.21 -0.91
N THR A 60 24.69 7.14 -1.63
CA THR A 60 23.71 6.06 -1.87
C THR A 60 23.32 5.36 -0.58
N LEU A 61 24.25 5.17 0.37
CA LEU A 61 23.95 4.57 1.68
C LEU A 61 22.95 5.43 2.47
N MET A 62 23.22 6.72 2.61
CA MET A 62 22.33 7.64 3.32
C MET A 62 20.94 7.70 2.67
N GLN A 63 20.88 7.61 1.34
CA GLN A 63 19.61 7.57 0.62
C GLN A 63 18.82 6.29 0.92
N VAL A 64 19.47 5.13 0.84
CA VAL A 64 18.86 3.82 1.18
C VAL A 64 18.35 3.81 2.62
N GLU A 65 19.16 4.26 3.58
CA GLU A 65 18.77 4.31 5.00
C GLU A 65 17.55 5.21 5.23
N LYS A 66 17.53 6.39 4.60
CA LYS A 66 16.41 7.32 4.71
C LYS A 66 15.12 6.71 4.13
N GLU A 67 15.16 6.24 2.89
CA GLU A 67 13.98 5.72 2.19
C GLU A 67 13.42 4.47 2.91
N LEU A 68 14.29 3.57 3.36
CA LEU A 68 13.87 2.39 4.12
C LEU A 68 13.23 2.77 5.47
N SER A 69 13.79 3.75 6.17
CA SER A 69 13.24 4.26 7.43
C SER A 69 11.85 4.87 7.24
N GLU A 70 11.63 5.63 6.17
CA GLU A 70 10.32 6.20 5.82
C GLU A 70 9.27 5.10 5.54
N GLN A 71 9.67 4.01 4.85
CA GLN A 71 8.76 2.88 4.61
C GLN A 71 8.46 2.11 5.90
N MET A 72 9.45 1.89 6.78
CA MET A 72 9.23 1.25 8.08
C MET A 72 8.31 2.07 8.98
N LEU A 73 8.45 3.40 9.00
CA LEU A 73 7.57 4.29 9.76
C LEU A 73 6.13 4.21 9.25
N TYR A 74 5.94 4.16 7.93
CA TYR A 74 4.62 3.97 7.34
C TYR A 74 4.00 2.61 7.72
N LEU A 75 4.77 1.52 7.59
CA LEU A 75 4.35 0.19 8.03
C LEU A 75 3.94 0.18 9.50
N SER A 76 4.71 0.81 10.38
CA SER A 76 4.36 0.98 11.78
C SER A 76 3.01 1.71 11.92
N ASN A 77 2.83 2.84 11.24
CA ASN A 77 1.60 3.63 11.35
C ASN A 77 0.36 2.94 10.79
N VAL A 78 0.49 2.17 9.70
CA VAL A 78 -0.64 1.51 9.03
C VAL A 78 -0.95 0.13 9.60
N CYS A 79 0.07 -0.62 10.04
CA CYS A 79 -0.14 -1.94 10.65
C CYS A 79 -0.54 -1.86 12.13
N VAL A 80 -0.17 -0.78 12.84
CA VAL A 80 -0.59 -0.58 14.25
C VAL A 80 -2.02 -0.01 14.35
N GLY A 81 -2.56 0.61 13.29
CA GLY A 81 -3.95 1.09 13.23
C GLY A 81 -5.03 0.01 13.06
N SER A 82 -4.64 -1.28 13.01
CA SER A 82 -5.50 -2.41 12.65
C SER A 82 -6.62 -2.74 13.65
N ALA A 83 -6.61 -2.18 14.86
CA ALA A 83 -7.68 -2.41 15.84
C ALA A 83 -9.07 -1.93 15.36
N HIS A 84 -9.13 -1.02 14.37
CA HIS A 84 -10.39 -0.50 13.81
C HIS A 84 -10.81 -1.13 12.47
N GLN A 85 -9.95 -1.92 11.80
CA GLN A 85 -10.35 -2.55 10.54
C GLN A 85 -11.40 -3.64 10.76
N GLY A 86 -11.29 -4.42 11.84
CA GLY A 86 -12.30 -5.42 12.20
C GLY A 86 -13.67 -4.79 12.49
N SER A 87 -13.71 -3.68 13.23
CA SER A 87 -14.97 -2.99 13.55
C SER A 87 -15.58 -2.25 12.35
N THR A 88 -14.76 -1.66 11.48
CA THR A 88 -15.26 -1.01 10.25
C THR A 88 -15.77 -2.04 9.26
N PHE A 89 -15.04 -3.13 9.02
CA PHE A 89 -15.45 -4.19 8.10
C PHE A 89 -16.69 -4.91 8.61
N ALA A 90 -16.76 -5.22 9.91
CA ALA A 90 -17.95 -5.77 10.54
C ALA A 90 -19.15 -4.81 10.44
N SER A 91 -18.94 -3.51 10.65
CA SER A 91 -19.99 -2.50 10.50
C SER A 91 -20.51 -2.43 9.05
N GLN A 92 -19.62 -2.42 8.05
CA GLN A 92 -20.00 -2.43 6.64
C GLN A 92 -20.74 -3.72 6.24
N GLN A 93 -20.29 -4.88 6.74
CA GLN A 93 -20.97 -6.15 6.51
C GLN A 93 -22.37 -6.15 7.14
N ASN A 94 -22.50 -5.64 8.36
CA ASN A 94 -23.80 -5.52 9.03
C ASN A 94 -24.75 -4.59 8.27
N ILE A 95 -24.26 -3.47 7.73
CA ILE A 95 -25.06 -2.57 6.89
C ILE A 95 -25.51 -3.29 5.62
N ALA A 96 -24.61 -3.96 4.90
CA ALA A 96 -24.95 -4.69 3.68
C ALA A 96 -25.98 -5.81 3.93
N LEU A 97 -25.87 -6.52 5.05
CA LEU A 97 -26.86 -7.52 5.46
C LEU A 97 -28.22 -6.90 5.80
N ALA A 98 -28.23 -5.74 6.45
CA ALA A 98 -29.46 -5.03 6.77
C ALA A 98 -30.17 -4.52 5.50
N GLU A 99 -29.43 -3.96 4.54
CA GLU A 99 -29.95 -3.52 3.24
C GLU A 99 -30.52 -4.69 2.43
N ALA A 100 -29.83 -5.84 2.41
CA ALA A 100 -30.32 -7.04 1.74
C ALA A 100 -31.62 -7.56 2.38
N ALA A 101 -31.68 -7.60 3.71
CA ALA A 101 -32.87 -8.03 4.44
C ALA A 101 -34.05 -7.08 4.21
N GLU A 102 -33.81 -5.77 4.14
CA GLU A 102 -34.85 -4.77 3.84
C GLU A 102 -35.44 -4.97 2.43
N LEU A 103 -34.58 -5.24 1.44
CA LEU A 103 -35.01 -5.50 0.06
C LEU A 103 -35.81 -6.81 -0.06
N ASP A 104 -35.40 -7.85 0.65
CA ASP A 104 -36.11 -9.13 0.70
C ASP A 104 -37.49 -8.99 1.39
N LEU A 105 -37.56 -8.24 2.49
CA LEU A 105 -38.83 -7.94 3.15
C LEU A 105 -39.77 -7.15 2.25
N HIS A 106 -39.27 -6.13 1.53
CA HIS A 106 -40.05 -5.39 0.55
C HIS A 106 -40.61 -6.28 -0.55
N ARG A 107 -39.78 -7.20 -1.08
CA ARG A 107 -40.22 -8.16 -2.10
C ARG A 107 -41.32 -9.08 -1.58
N GLU A 108 -41.16 -9.62 -0.37
CA GLU A 108 -42.15 -10.53 0.21
C GLU A 108 -43.48 -9.81 0.48
N LEU A 109 -43.41 -8.58 0.98
CA LEU A 109 -44.59 -7.76 1.26
C LEU A 109 -45.36 -7.44 -0.02
N ASN A 110 -44.66 -7.11 -1.12
CA ASN A 110 -45.28 -6.94 -2.43
C ASN A 110 -45.94 -8.24 -2.93
N SER A 111 -45.26 -9.39 -2.78
CA SER A 111 -45.80 -10.71 -3.11
C SER A 111 -47.09 -11.02 -2.33
N ILE A 112 -47.14 -10.69 -1.04
CA ILE A 112 -48.33 -10.86 -0.20
C ILE A 112 -49.44 -9.90 -0.65
N MET A 113 -49.11 -8.64 -0.94
CA MET A 113 -50.09 -7.66 -1.43
C MET A 113 -50.73 -8.11 -2.74
N GLU A 114 -49.94 -8.55 -3.71
CA GLU A 114 -50.46 -9.06 -4.99
C GLU A 114 -51.34 -10.29 -4.78
N LYS A 115 -50.91 -11.27 -3.97
CA LYS A 115 -51.65 -12.52 -3.75
C LYS A 115 -52.97 -12.34 -3.01
N HIS A 116 -53.03 -11.41 -2.06
CA HIS A 116 -54.17 -11.29 -1.15
C HIS A 116 -55.04 -10.06 -1.42
N PHE A 117 -54.51 -9.04 -2.08
CA PHE A 117 -55.18 -7.76 -2.31
C PHE A 117 -55.12 -7.30 -3.77
N GLY A 118 -54.43 -8.03 -4.67
CA GLY A 118 -54.31 -7.68 -6.09
C GLY A 118 -55.59 -7.80 -6.91
N ASP A 119 -56.60 -8.53 -6.41
CA ASP A 119 -57.93 -8.67 -7.04
C ASP A 119 -58.96 -7.63 -6.55
N THR A 120 -58.56 -6.67 -5.69
CA THR A 120 -59.52 -5.71 -5.10
C THR A 120 -60.02 -4.64 -6.09
N ASP A 121 -59.53 -4.62 -7.32
CA ASP A 121 -60.03 -3.74 -8.40
C ASP A 121 -61.15 -4.37 -9.26
N MET A 122 -61.66 -5.56 -8.89
CA MET A 122 -62.71 -6.28 -9.63
C MET A 122 -64.03 -6.46 -8.85
N LEU A 123 -64.40 -5.50 -7.99
CA LEU A 123 -65.76 -5.39 -7.47
C LEU A 123 -66.23 -3.93 -7.55
N GLU A 124 -67.27 -3.75 -8.38
CA GLU A 124 -68.12 -2.58 -8.68
C GLU A 124 -68.14 -1.42 -7.67
#